data_AF-A0A097ST24-F1
#
_entry.id   AF-A0A097ST24-F1
#
_cell.length_a   1.000
_cell.length_b   1.000
_cell.length_c   1.000
_cell.angle_alpha   90.00
_cell.angle_beta   90.00
_cell.angle_gamma   90.00
#
_symmetry.space_group_name_H-M   'P 1'
#
loop_
_entity.id
_entity.type
_entity.pdbx_description
1 polymer ?
#
loop_
_entity_poly.entity_id
_entity_poly.type
_entity_poly.pdbx_seq_one_letter_code
_entity_poly.pdbx_strand_id
1 'polypeptide(L)'
;MKLKSNLEYLRKSVENKESLDSRYMSLKMHKSLNEMVETTKQIKELLITIKTLNKNNISSEKIYSELKELVLNELGNKSEFNCFINACDSAISTIKSNPETLKSIVNLYLQYRDISEYTPKEWIQAMIDKGAQRSLGIIGQQKVIDIAIQIGFVFSENNDIFFNNPYSVAYYSKKLKQIIIPGINFGSQSKDLDVIFKVNEYYIFLEAKHIKESGGAQDKQIKELIELLNIDLPKNIFLISYLDGVYSNYLLDLTDQEIINPEAIKQQNLKSKVLQQRYEIILSLKKNKRGFWTNTAGLIDLLKDFIE
;
A
#
# COMPACT_ATOMS: atom_id res chain seq x y z
N MET A 1 -20.71 -2.13 25.39
CA MET A 1 -20.86 -2.05 23.93
C MET A 1 -22.23 -1.53 23.51
N LYS A 2 -22.31 -0.21 23.37
CA LYS A 2 -23.46 0.49 22.80
C LYS A 2 -23.03 1.16 21.49
N LEU A 3 -22.91 0.38 20.42
CA LEU A 3 -22.50 0.91 19.13
C LEU A 3 -23.58 1.81 18.53
N LYS A 4 -23.14 2.94 17.96
CA LYS A 4 -23.93 3.73 17.00
C LYS A 4 -24.19 2.89 15.73
N SER A 5 -25.09 3.37 14.88
CA SER A 5 -25.29 2.77 13.56
C SER A 5 -24.02 2.90 12.70
N ASN A 6 -23.77 1.93 11.82
CA ASN A 6 -22.61 1.99 10.93
C ASN A 6 -22.58 3.23 10.02
N LEU A 7 -23.75 3.80 9.70
CA LEU A 7 -23.87 5.05 8.95
C LEU A 7 -23.46 6.28 9.78
N GLU A 8 -23.53 6.25 11.11
CA GLU A 8 -23.04 7.36 11.95
C GLU A 8 -21.51 7.42 11.95
N TYR A 9 -20.82 6.28 12.00
CA TYR A 9 -19.36 6.27 11.84
C TYR A 9 -18.92 6.65 10.43
N LEU A 10 -19.73 6.34 9.40
CA LEU A 10 -19.51 6.86 8.05
C LEU A 10 -19.64 8.40 8.05
N ARG A 11 -20.70 8.98 8.63
CA ARG A 11 -20.85 10.44 8.74
C ARG A 11 -19.67 11.07 9.46
N LYS A 12 -19.22 10.47 10.56
CA LYS A 12 -18.01 10.91 11.26
C LYS A 12 -16.80 10.98 10.34
N SER A 13 -16.64 9.99 9.47
CA SER A 13 -15.56 9.95 8.47
C SER A 13 -15.72 11.04 7.40
N VAL A 14 -16.94 11.33 6.96
CA VAL A 14 -17.24 12.40 5.99
C VAL A 14 -16.95 13.79 6.58
N GLU A 15 -17.37 14.03 7.81
CA GLU A 15 -17.21 15.32 8.50
C GLU A 15 -15.75 15.64 8.88
N ASN A 16 -14.93 14.60 9.07
CA ASN A 16 -13.56 14.73 9.55
C ASN A 16 -12.59 14.26 8.46
N LYS A 17 -12.22 15.19 7.60
CA LYS A 17 -11.35 14.94 6.45
C LYS A 17 -9.95 14.48 6.87
N GLU A 18 -9.42 13.50 6.14
CA GLU A 18 -8.02 13.07 6.21
C GLU A 18 -7.08 14.21 5.81
N SER A 19 -5.92 14.23 6.43
CA SER A 19 -4.84 15.16 6.10
C SER A 19 -3.61 14.40 5.62
N LEU A 20 -2.57 15.14 5.26
CA LEU A 20 -1.28 14.54 4.94
C LEU A 20 -0.70 13.84 6.17
N ASP A 21 -0.43 12.55 6.05
CA ASP A 21 0.12 11.73 7.12
C ASP A 21 1.59 11.43 6.85
N SER A 22 2.47 11.98 7.69
CA SER A 22 3.93 11.85 7.56
C SER A 22 4.43 10.41 7.65
N ARG A 23 3.62 9.48 8.19
CA ARG A 23 3.96 8.05 8.18
C ARG A 23 4.11 7.52 6.77
N TYR A 24 3.36 8.06 5.81
CA TYR A 24 3.41 7.63 4.40
C TYR A 24 4.42 8.44 3.56
N MET A 25 5.36 9.11 4.22
CA MET A 25 6.30 10.03 3.57
C MET A 25 7.75 9.69 3.91
N SER A 26 8.58 9.58 2.87
CA SER A 26 10.03 9.47 3.01
C SER A 26 10.65 10.87 3.05
N LEU A 27 10.52 11.55 4.19
CA LEU A 27 10.97 12.95 4.35
C LEU A 27 12.48 13.11 4.55
N LYS A 28 13.16 12.03 4.97
CA LYS A 28 14.60 12.05 5.25
C LYS A 28 15.37 11.43 4.09
N MET A 29 16.58 11.93 3.87
CA MET A 29 17.54 11.35 2.94
C MET A 29 17.80 9.88 3.29
N HIS A 30 17.99 9.06 2.26
CA HIS A 30 18.28 7.65 2.45
C HIS A 30 19.63 7.45 3.18
N LYS A 31 19.68 6.52 4.13
CA LYS A 31 20.89 6.30 4.96
C LYS A 31 22.13 5.95 4.11
N SER A 32 21.94 5.12 3.09
CA SER A 32 22.99 4.71 2.14
C SER A 32 23.10 5.59 0.89
N LEU A 33 22.59 6.83 0.92
CA LEU A 33 22.57 7.69 -0.28
C LEU A 33 23.99 7.92 -0.84
N ASN A 34 24.98 8.18 0.02
CA ASN A 34 26.35 8.42 -0.42
C ASN A 34 26.97 7.17 -1.08
N GLU A 35 26.69 5.99 -0.54
CA GLU A 35 27.14 4.70 -1.12
C GLU A 35 26.51 4.49 -2.50
N MET A 36 25.20 4.76 -2.64
CA MET A 36 24.49 4.67 -3.93
C MET A 36 25.02 5.66 -4.96
N VAL A 37 25.40 6.87 -4.55
CA VAL A 37 26.04 7.85 -5.43
C VAL A 37 27.37 7.31 -5.94
N GLU A 38 28.19 6.73 -5.07
CA GLU A 38 29.49 6.19 -5.45
C GLU A 38 29.36 4.96 -6.37
N THR A 39 28.47 4.04 -6.04
CA THR A 39 28.14 2.91 -6.93
C THR A 39 27.64 3.39 -8.30
N THR A 40 26.86 4.47 -8.35
CA THR A 40 26.37 5.02 -9.62
C THR A 40 27.50 5.63 -10.45
N LYS A 41 28.49 6.29 -9.82
CA LYS A 41 29.69 6.77 -10.52
C LYS A 41 30.48 5.61 -11.13
N GLN A 42 30.70 4.55 -10.35
CA GLN A 42 31.40 3.36 -10.83
C GLN A 42 30.67 2.71 -12.03
N ILE A 43 29.33 2.61 -11.97
CA ILE A 43 28.52 2.14 -13.10
C ILE A 43 28.77 3.01 -14.35
N LYS A 44 28.77 4.33 -14.21
CA LYS A 44 29.03 5.27 -15.32
C LYS A 44 30.43 5.11 -15.90
N GLU A 45 31.45 4.97 -15.04
CA GLU A 45 32.84 4.74 -15.45
C GLU A 45 32.99 3.45 -16.26
N LEU A 46 32.36 2.35 -15.81
CA LEU A 46 32.37 1.08 -16.54
C LEU A 46 31.65 1.19 -17.88
N LEU A 47 30.52 1.90 -17.96
CA LEU A 47 29.81 2.14 -19.23
C LEU A 47 30.64 2.97 -20.21
N ILE A 48 31.32 4.02 -19.75
CA ILE A 48 32.25 4.83 -20.56
C ILE A 48 33.42 3.98 -21.04
N THR A 49 33.95 3.12 -20.17
CA THR A 49 35.03 2.18 -20.49
C THR A 49 34.59 1.21 -21.59
N ILE A 50 33.42 0.59 -21.46
CA ILE A 50 32.83 -0.29 -22.48
C ILE A 50 32.68 0.45 -23.82
N LYS A 51 32.15 1.69 -23.80
CA LYS A 51 32.01 2.52 -25.02
C LYS A 51 33.35 2.72 -25.73
N THR A 52 34.40 3.01 -24.95
CA THR A 52 35.75 3.27 -25.47
C THR A 52 36.39 2.00 -26.01
N LEU A 53 36.30 0.88 -25.29
CA LEU A 53 36.85 -0.41 -25.72
C LEU A 53 36.17 -0.91 -26.99
N ASN A 54 34.83 -0.84 -27.06
CA ASN A 54 34.06 -1.26 -28.23
C ASN A 54 34.43 -0.44 -29.47
N LYS A 55 34.63 0.88 -29.33
CA LYS A 55 35.09 1.75 -30.44
C LYS A 55 36.47 1.34 -30.98
N ASN A 56 37.31 0.81 -30.11
CA ASN A 56 38.66 0.37 -30.45
C ASN A 56 38.73 -1.13 -30.81
N ASN A 57 37.59 -1.82 -30.91
CA ASN A 57 37.49 -3.28 -31.13
C ASN A 57 38.26 -4.12 -30.08
N ILE A 58 38.35 -3.61 -28.84
CA ILE A 58 38.97 -4.32 -27.71
C ILE A 58 37.89 -5.05 -26.94
N SER A 59 38.17 -6.28 -26.50
CA SER A 59 37.25 -7.08 -25.68
C SER A 59 36.90 -6.36 -24.37
N SER A 60 35.61 -6.26 -24.08
CA SER A 60 35.04 -5.60 -22.89
C SER A 60 34.38 -6.59 -21.92
N GLU A 61 34.58 -7.90 -22.10
CA GLU A 61 33.87 -8.96 -21.37
C GLU A 61 34.07 -8.90 -19.84
N LYS A 62 35.28 -8.59 -19.39
CA LYS A 62 35.59 -8.42 -17.97
C LYS A 62 34.82 -7.24 -17.38
N ILE A 63 34.75 -6.13 -18.11
CA ILE A 63 34.07 -4.89 -17.69
C ILE A 63 32.56 -5.11 -17.62
N TYR A 64 31.99 -5.91 -18.53
CA TYR A 64 30.60 -6.34 -18.44
C TYR A 64 30.31 -7.14 -17.17
N SER A 65 31.24 -8.00 -16.76
CA SER A 65 31.09 -8.80 -15.54
C SER A 65 31.10 -7.92 -14.29
N GLU A 66 32.02 -6.96 -14.21
CA GLU A 66 32.11 -5.98 -13.11
C GLU A 66 30.84 -5.09 -13.07
N LEU A 67 30.37 -4.61 -14.24
CA LEU A 67 29.15 -3.83 -14.34
C LEU A 67 27.93 -4.62 -13.85
N LYS A 68 27.85 -5.92 -14.20
CA LYS A 68 26.77 -6.79 -13.75
C LYS A 68 26.71 -6.87 -12.23
N GLU A 69 27.85 -7.02 -11.56
CA GLU A 69 27.89 -7.10 -10.08
C GLU A 69 27.34 -5.83 -9.43
N LEU A 70 27.70 -4.66 -9.92
CA LEU A 70 27.19 -3.38 -9.41
C LEU A 70 25.70 -3.20 -9.71
N VAL A 71 25.25 -3.55 -10.90
CA VAL A 71 23.84 -3.42 -11.32
C VAL A 71 22.93 -4.36 -10.53
N LEU A 72 23.38 -5.56 -10.18
CA LEU A 72 22.61 -6.51 -9.38
C LEU A 72 22.62 -6.19 -7.87
N ASN A 73 23.51 -5.29 -7.43
CA ASN A 73 23.57 -4.85 -6.04
C ASN A 73 22.44 -3.85 -5.72
N GLU A 74 21.91 -3.89 -4.49
CA GLU A 74 20.87 -2.96 -4.05
C GLU A 74 21.28 -1.49 -4.15
N LEU A 75 22.57 -1.19 -3.98
CA LEU A 75 23.13 0.16 -4.13
C LEU A 75 23.09 0.66 -5.59
N GLY A 76 23.22 -0.24 -6.57
CA GLY A 76 23.19 0.08 -8.00
C GLY A 76 21.78 0.21 -8.60
N ASN A 77 20.77 -0.28 -7.87
CA ASN A 77 19.37 -0.27 -8.30
C ASN A 77 18.73 1.13 -8.38
N LYS A 78 19.42 2.17 -7.91
CA LYS A 78 18.94 3.57 -7.91
C LYS A 78 19.78 4.47 -8.81
N SER A 79 20.05 3.98 -10.03
CA SER A 79 20.82 4.67 -11.06
C SER A 79 19.99 5.00 -12.30
N GLU A 80 20.47 5.95 -13.10
CA GLU A 80 19.92 6.28 -14.43
C GLU A 80 19.95 5.05 -15.36
N PHE A 81 21.01 4.25 -15.27
CA PHE A 81 21.14 3.02 -16.06
C PHE A 81 20.08 1.98 -15.66
N ASN A 82 19.81 1.79 -14.37
CA ASN A 82 18.70 0.91 -13.95
C ASN A 82 17.34 1.45 -14.39
N CYS A 83 17.13 2.76 -14.40
CA CYS A 83 15.93 3.35 -14.99
C CYS A 83 15.80 3.00 -16.49
N PHE A 84 16.91 2.97 -17.22
CA PHE A 84 16.92 2.55 -18.62
C PHE A 84 16.68 1.05 -18.81
N ILE A 85 17.22 0.19 -17.95
CA ILE A 85 16.88 -1.25 -17.93
C ILE A 85 15.34 -1.42 -17.88
N ASN A 86 14.66 -0.69 -17.00
CA ASN A 86 13.20 -0.70 -16.91
C ASN A 86 12.51 -0.16 -18.17
N ALA A 87 13.12 0.79 -18.88
CA ALA A 87 12.61 1.30 -20.15
C ALA A 87 12.79 0.31 -21.31
N CYS A 88 13.68 -0.68 -21.17
CA CYS A 88 13.90 -1.76 -22.14
C CYS A 88 13.04 -3.00 -21.86
N ASP A 89 11.86 -2.83 -21.25
CA ASP A 89 10.94 -3.92 -20.87
C ASP A 89 11.64 -5.03 -20.08
N SER A 90 12.60 -4.64 -19.22
CA SER A 90 13.42 -5.55 -18.45
C SER A 90 13.52 -5.08 -17.01
N ALA A 91 13.85 -5.99 -16.10
CA ALA A 91 14.13 -5.66 -14.71
C ALA A 91 15.45 -6.30 -14.27
N ILE A 92 15.93 -5.91 -13.10
CA ILE A 92 17.09 -6.55 -12.45
C ILE A 92 16.89 -8.06 -12.31
N SER A 93 15.67 -8.51 -12.02
CA SER A 93 15.33 -9.94 -12.00
C SER A 93 15.50 -10.62 -13.36
N THR A 94 15.19 -9.92 -14.45
CA THR A 94 15.40 -10.42 -15.83
C THR A 94 16.88 -10.61 -16.11
N ILE A 95 17.72 -9.62 -15.74
CA ILE A 95 19.17 -9.69 -15.92
C ILE A 95 19.76 -10.81 -15.07
N LYS A 96 19.27 -11.01 -13.84
CA LYS A 96 19.71 -12.10 -12.96
C LYS A 96 19.42 -13.47 -13.58
N SER A 97 18.25 -13.65 -14.18
CA SER A 97 17.87 -14.91 -14.84
C SER A 97 18.54 -15.10 -16.21
N ASN A 98 18.74 -14.01 -16.96
CA ASN A 98 19.31 -14.02 -18.30
C ASN A 98 20.45 -12.98 -18.40
N PRO A 99 21.67 -13.31 -17.94
CA PRO A 99 22.77 -12.35 -17.87
C PRO A 99 23.16 -11.73 -19.22
N GLU A 100 23.00 -12.46 -20.32
CA GLU A 100 23.31 -11.97 -21.68
C GLU A 100 22.45 -10.77 -22.10
N THR A 101 21.26 -10.63 -21.53
CA THR A 101 20.37 -9.47 -21.78
C THR A 101 21.04 -8.15 -21.38
N LEU A 102 21.94 -8.17 -20.39
CA LEU A 102 22.66 -6.96 -19.96
C LEU A 102 23.48 -6.34 -21.09
N LYS A 103 24.20 -7.14 -21.88
CA LYS A 103 25.03 -6.64 -22.99
C LYS A 103 24.19 -5.91 -24.03
N SER A 104 23.05 -6.48 -24.40
CA SER A 104 22.10 -5.84 -25.33
C SER A 104 21.58 -4.51 -24.79
N ILE A 105 21.22 -4.45 -23.50
CA ILE A 105 20.75 -3.21 -22.86
C ILE A 105 21.87 -2.16 -22.79
N VAL A 106 23.09 -2.55 -22.44
CA VAL A 106 24.24 -1.64 -22.43
C VAL A 106 24.49 -1.05 -23.82
N ASN A 107 24.50 -1.89 -24.86
CA ASN A 107 24.69 -1.40 -26.24
C ASN A 107 23.60 -0.39 -26.63
N LEU A 108 22.33 -0.65 -26.29
CA LEU A 108 21.24 0.29 -26.50
C LEU A 108 21.44 1.58 -25.69
N TYR A 109 21.88 1.49 -24.44
CA TYR A 109 22.15 2.66 -23.61
C TYR A 109 23.23 3.53 -24.24
N LEU A 110 24.35 2.93 -24.64
CA LEU A 110 25.48 3.62 -25.27
C LEU A 110 25.14 4.24 -26.63
N GLN A 111 24.18 3.66 -27.34
CA GLN A 111 23.69 4.16 -28.63
C GLN A 111 22.74 5.35 -28.47
N TYR A 112 21.86 5.32 -27.46
CA TYR A 112 20.75 6.26 -27.33
C TYR A 112 20.87 7.23 -26.16
N ARG A 113 21.93 7.17 -25.36
CA ARG A 113 22.14 8.04 -24.19
C ARG A 113 23.57 8.57 -24.16
N ASP A 114 23.68 9.82 -23.74
CA ASP A 114 24.94 10.39 -23.30
C ASP A 114 25.17 10.05 -21.83
N ILE A 115 26.44 9.79 -21.49
CA ILE A 115 26.85 9.49 -20.12
C ILE A 115 27.56 10.73 -19.59
N SER A 116 26.97 11.34 -18.55
CA SER A 116 27.60 12.41 -17.79
C SER A 116 28.30 11.82 -16.57
N GLU A 117 29.52 12.29 -16.29
CA GLU A 117 30.26 11.95 -15.06
C GLU A 117 29.62 12.58 -13.81
N TYR A 118 28.78 13.61 -14.00
CA TYR A 118 28.08 14.27 -12.92
C TYR A 118 27.01 13.36 -12.31
N THR A 119 27.09 13.12 -11.00
CA THR A 119 26.18 12.25 -10.25
C THR A 119 25.74 12.94 -8.96
N PRO A 120 24.83 13.93 -9.05
CA PRO A 120 24.36 14.68 -7.89
C PRO A 120 23.47 13.79 -7.01
N LYS A 121 23.66 13.91 -5.69
CA LYS A 121 22.93 13.13 -4.68
C LYS A 121 21.41 13.30 -4.77
N GLU A 122 20.95 14.47 -5.20
CA GLU A 122 19.54 14.83 -5.34
C GLU A 122 18.85 13.99 -6.41
N TRP A 123 19.54 13.63 -7.50
CA TRP A 123 18.96 12.78 -8.54
C TRP A 123 18.76 11.36 -8.06
N ILE A 124 19.73 10.82 -7.33
CA ILE A 124 19.64 9.49 -6.73
C ILE A 124 18.51 9.46 -5.69
N GLN A 125 18.43 10.49 -4.82
CA GLN A 125 17.33 10.61 -3.86
C GLN A 125 15.96 10.68 -4.57
N ALA A 126 15.82 11.45 -5.64
CA ALA A 126 14.56 11.53 -6.39
C ALA A 126 14.12 10.15 -6.96
N MET A 127 15.06 9.31 -7.40
CA MET A 127 14.78 7.93 -7.83
C MET A 127 14.37 7.01 -6.66
N ILE A 128 14.92 7.24 -5.47
CA ILE A 128 14.51 6.56 -4.24
C ILE A 128 13.07 6.96 -3.90
N ASP A 129 12.78 8.26 -3.85
CA ASP A 129 11.48 8.82 -3.49
C ASP A 129 10.37 8.38 -4.45
N LYS A 130 10.65 8.33 -5.76
CA LYS A 130 9.76 7.76 -6.78
C LYS A 130 9.34 6.32 -6.45
N GLY A 131 10.24 5.54 -5.85
CA GLY A 131 9.99 4.17 -5.44
C GLY A 131 9.42 4.00 -4.04
N ALA A 132 9.44 5.04 -3.20
CA ALA A 132 9.20 4.95 -1.76
C ALA A 132 7.86 4.33 -1.42
N GLN A 133 6.79 4.66 -2.14
CA GLN A 133 5.44 4.18 -1.84
C GLN A 133 5.32 2.65 -1.78
N ARG A 134 6.07 1.95 -2.63
CA ARG A 134 6.06 0.47 -2.67
C ARG A 134 6.63 -0.15 -1.39
N SER A 135 7.49 0.57 -0.68
CA SER A 135 8.09 0.13 0.59
C SER A 135 7.20 0.40 1.82
N LEU A 136 6.09 1.12 1.67
CA LEU A 136 5.24 1.57 2.77
C LEU A 136 4.03 0.64 3.02
N GLY A 137 4.01 -0.57 2.45
CA GLY A 137 2.85 -1.47 2.46
C GLY A 137 2.34 -1.82 3.87
N ILE A 138 3.23 -1.91 4.86
CA ILE A 138 2.87 -2.27 6.25
C ILE A 138 2.36 -1.07 7.08
N ILE A 139 2.56 0.16 6.59
CA ILE A 139 2.33 1.37 7.39
C ILE A 139 0.85 1.55 7.73
N GLY A 140 -0.06 1.17 6.82
CA GLY A 140 -1.50 1.16 7.10
C GLY A 140 -1.89 0.26 8.26
N GLN A 141 -1.31 -0.95 8.31
CA GLN A 141 -1.56 -1.89 9.39
C GLN A 141 -1.02 -1.34 10.72
N GLN A 142 0.22 -0.84 10.72
CA GLN A 142 0.84 -0.27 11.92
C GLN A 142 0.04 0.93 12.45
N LYS A 143 -0.43 1.83 11.59
CA LYS A 143 -1.28 2.96 11.98
C LYS A 143 -2.53 2.50 12.73
N VAL A 144 -3.20 1.46 12.23
CA VAL A 144 -4.40 0.89 12.87
C VAL A 144 -4.06 0.32 14.25
N ILE A 145 -2.96 -0.44 14.37
CA ILE A 145 -2.49 -0.98 15.65
C ILE A 145 -2.18 0.17 16.64
N ASP A 146 -1.46 1.20 16.20
CA ASP A 146 -1.10 2.34 17.06
C ASP A 146 -2.34 3.06 17.59
N ILE A 147 -3.34 3.28 16.73
CA ILE A 147 -4.64 3.87 17.12
C ILE A 147 -5.32 2.99 18.17
N ALA A 148 -5.36 1.68 17.95
CA ALA A 148 -5.98 0.74 18.88
C ALA A 148 -5.29 0.74 20.26
N ILE A 149 -3.95 0.72 20.28
CA ILE A 149 -3.17 0.80 21.52
C ILE A 149 -3.48 2.10 22.28
N GLN A 150 -3.52 3.24 21.57
CA GLN A 150 -3.85 4.53 22.17
C GLN A 150 -5.26 4.57 22.79
N ILE A 151 -6.19 3.79 22.24
CA ILE A 151 -7.56 3.67 22.75
C ILE A 151 -7.64 2.72 23.96
N GLY A 152 -6.68 1.79 24.09
CA GLY A 152 -6.60 0.88 25.24
C GLY A 152 -6.60 -0.61 24.88
N PHE A 153 -6.47 -0.97 23.61
CA PHE A 153 -6.28 -2.36 23.20
C PHE A 153 -4.87 -2.84 23.52
N VAL A 154 -4.74 -4.11 23.89
CA VAL A 154 -3.43 -4.77 24.07
C VAL A 154 -2.96 -5.35 22.74
N PHE A 155 -1.83 -4.87 22.24
CA PHE A 155 -1.19 -5.50 21.08
C PHE A 155 -0.70 -6.91 21.43
N SER A 156 -1.09 -7.88 20.62
CA SER A 156 -0.87 -9.30 20.89
C SER A 156 0.04 -9.91 19.83
N GLU A 157 1.26 -10.26 20.25
CA GLU A 157 2.26 -10.91 19.38
C GLU A 157 1.99 -12.40 19.18
N ASN A 158 1.11 -12.99 20.00
CA ASN A 158 0.74 -14.40 19.95
C ASN A 158 -0.72 -14.62 20.35
N ASN A 159 -1.21 -15.85 20.10
CA ASN A 159 -2.59 -16.22 20.37
C ASN A 159 -2.95 -16.15 21.86
N ASP A 160 -2.02 -16.47 22.76
CA ASP A 160 -2.30 -16.52 24.21
C ASP A 160 -2.60 -15.12 24.74
N ILE A 161 -1.78 -14.13 24.39
CA ILE A 161 -2.04 -12.72 24.74
C ILE A 161 -3.35 -12.26 24.12
N PHE A 162 -3.60 -12.62 22.86
CA PHE A 162 -4.79 -12.21 22.13
C PHE A 162 -6.08 -12.69 22.81
N PHE A 163 -6.15 -13.96 23.20
CA PHE A 163 -7.36 -14.54 23.81
C PHE A 163 -7.51 -14.24 25.31
N ASN A 164 -6.40 -14.08 26.04
CA ASN A 164 -6.44 -13.83 27.49
C ASN A 164 -6.80 -12.39 27.86
N ASN A 165 -6.67 -11.44 26.94
CA ASN A 165 -7.08 -10.06 27.19
C ASN A 165 -8.51 -9.81 26.67
N PRO A 166 -9.33 -9.01 27.38
CA PRO A 166 -10.68 -8.66 26.92
C PRO A 166 -10.63 -7.78 25.67
N TYR A 167 -9.66 -6.88 25.57
CA TYR A 167 -9.48 -5.98 24.44
C TYR A 167 -8.09 -6.19 23.84
N SER A 168 -8.04 -6.85 22.68
CA SER A 168 -6.78 -7.21 22.03
C SER A 168 -6.78 -6.80 20.58
N VAL A 169 -5.60 -6.49 20.06
CA VAL A 169 -5.39 -6.25 18.63
C VAL A 169 -4.16 -7.01 18.16
N ALA A 170 -4.22 -7.61 16.97
CA ALA A 170 -3.12 -8.33 16.36
C ALA A 170 -3.11 -8.13 14.84
N TYR A 171 -1.95 -8.34 14.24
CA TYR A 171 -1.88 -8.57 12.80
C TYR A 171 -2.71 -9.81 12.44
N TYR A 172 -3.37 -9.75 11.29
CA TYR A 172 -4.09 -10.92 10.80
C TYR A 172 -3.13 -12.09 10.60
N SER A 173 -3.57 -13.29 11.00
CA SER A 173 -2.92 -14.53 10.58
C SER A 173 -3.97 -15.58 10.28
N LYS A 174 -3.67 -16.44 9.29
CA LYS A 174 -4.55 -17.58 8.95
C LYS A 174 -4.82 -18.48 10.16
N LYS A 175 -3.81 -18.69 11.01
CA LYS A 175 -3.94 -19.48 12.24
C LYS A 175 -4.95 -18.86 13.20
N LEU A 176 -4.82 -17.55 13.48
CA LEU A 176 -5.74 -16.86 14.39
C LEU A 176 -7.16 -16.81 13.82
N LYS A 177 -7.29 -16.48 12.53
CA LYS A 177 -8.58 -16.49 11.83
C LYS A 177 -9.25 -17.87 11.88
N GLN A 178 -8.50 -18.95 11.69
CA GLN A 178 -9.06 -20.31 11.67
C GLN A 178 -9.60 -20.74 13.04
N ILE A 179 -9.03 -20.22 14.13
CA ILE A 179 -9.53 -20.43 15.50
C ILE A 179 -10.83 -19.64 15.70
N ILE A 180 -10.89 -18.40 15.22
CA ILE A 180 -12.03 -17.48 15.44
C ILE A 180 -13.23 -17.84 14.56
N ILE A 181 -13.01 -18.02 13.26
CA ILE A 181 -14.08 -18.16 12.26
C ILE A 181 -13.66 -19.12 11.14
N PRO A 182 -13.65 -20.44 11.42
CA PRO A 182 -13.28 -21.45 10.42
C PRO A 182 -14.25 -21.41 9.22
N GLY A 183 -13.73 -21.63 8.01
CA GLY A 183 -14.55 -21.83 6.80
C GLY A 183 -15.09 -20.56 6.12
N ILE A 184 -15.07 -19.39 6.77
CA ILE A 184 -15.45 -18.13 6.10
C ILE A 184 -14.35 -17.64 5.17
N ASN A 185 -14.71 -17.24 3.95
CA ASN A 185 -13.79 -16.65 2.99
C ASN A 185 -14.06 -15.15 2.87
N PHE A 186 -13.06 -14.32 3.13
CA PHE A 186 -13.17 -12.86 3.10
C PHE A 186 -13.03 -12.24 1.69
N GLY A 187 -12.97 -13.03 0.62
CA GLY A 187 -12.93 -12.52 -0.76
C GLY A 187 -12.28 -13.49 -1.75
N SER A 188 -11.82 -12.98 -2.90
CA SER A 188 -11.18 -13.79 -3.94
C SER A 188 -10.05 -14.63 -3.34
N GLN A 189 -10.24 -15.96 -3.38
CA GLN A 189 -9.42 -17.02 -2.79
C GLN A 189 -7.94 -16.63 -2.64
N SER A 190 -7.51 -16.14 -1.47
CA SER A 190 -6.11 -16.10 -0.95
C SER A 190 -5.72 -14.84 -0.18
N LYS A 191 -6.50 -13.74 -0.19
CA LYS A 191 -6.08 -12.52 0.51
C LYS A 191 -6.36 -12.58 2.00
N ASP A 192 -5.29 -12.52 2.77
CA ASP A 192 -5.30 -12.28 4.21
C ASP A 192 -5.70 -10.83 4.45
N LEU A 193 -6.56 -10.59 5.44
CA LEU A 193 -6.89 -9.22 5.86
C LEU A 193 -5.71 -8.60 6.61
N ASP A 194 -5.83 -7.36 7.04
CA ASP A 194 -4.72 -6.63 7.66
C ASP A 194 -4.66 -6.82 9.19
N VAL A 195 -5.78 -6.62 9.91
CA VAL A 195 -5.81 -6.57 11.38
C VAL A 195 -7.02 -7.34 11.94
N ILE A 196 -6.85 -7.95 13.13
CA ILE A 196 -7.92 -8.59 13.89
C ILE A 196 -7.96 -7.97 15.29
N PHE A 197 -9.16 -7.65 15.77
CA PHE A 197 -9.42 -7.22 17.14
C PHE A 197 -10.25 -8.26 17.89
N LYS A 198 -10.05 -8.34 19.20
CA LYS A 198 -10.94 -9.00 20.16
C LYS A 198 -11.53 -7.95 21.08
N VAL A 199 -12.84 -8.03 21.29
CA VAL A 199 -13.60 -7.20 22.23
C VAL A 199 -14.52 -8.14 23.01
N ASN A 200 -14.07 -8.58 24.18
CA ASN A 200 -14.69 -9.66 24.94
C ASN A 200 -14.89 -10.91 24.07
N GLU A 201 -16.14 -11.27 23.78
CA GLU A 201 -16.55 -12.41 22.94
C GLU A 201 -16.72 -12.07 21.45
N TYR A 202 -16.53 -10.80 21.09
CA TYR A 202 -16.66 -10.29 19.74
C TYR A 202 -15.30 -10.21 19.05
N TYR A 203 -15.30 -10.43 17.73
CA TYR A 203 -14.11 -10.28 16.90
C TYR A 203 -14.38 -9.32 15.74
N ILE A 204 -13.38 -8.51 15.42
CA ILE A 204 -13.48 -7.52 14.36
C ILE A 204 -12.34 -7.78 13.38
N PHE A 205 -12.67 -7.91 12.12
CA PHE A 205 -11.69 -8.07 11.05
C PHE A 205 -11.61 -6.76 10.26
N LEU A 206 -10.40 -6.28 9.99
CA LEU A 206 -10.18 -5.00 9.34
C LEU A 206 -9.25 -5.16 8.13
N GLU A 207 -9.67 -4.58 7.01
CA GLU A 207 -8.83 -4.34 5.84
C GLU A 207 -8.50 -2.86 5.74
N ALA A 208 -7.21 -2.55 5.65
CA ALA A 208 -6.66 -1.21 5.55
C ALA A 208 -6.13 -0.94 4.13
N LYS A 209 -6.58 0.17 3.53
CA LYS A 209 -5.99 0.68 2.30
C LYS A 209 -5.63 2.14 2.47
N HIS A 210 -4.46 2.51 1.93
CA HIS A 210 -4.05 3.89 1.77
C HIS A 210 -3.93 4.17 0.28
N ILE A 211 -4.84 4.99 -0.25
CA ILE A 211 -4.93 5.32 -1.68
C ILE A 211 -4.64 6.80 -1.84
N LYS A 212 -3.82 7.14 -2.84
CA LYS A 212 -3.37 8.52 -3.08
C LYS A 212 -4.18 9.24 -4.15
N GLU A 213 -4.64 8.50 -5.15
CA GLU A 213 -5.40 9.01 -6.29
C GLU A 213 -6.31 7.91 -6.86
N SER A 214 -7.08 8.23 -7.90
CA SER A 214 -7.89 7.25 -8.64
C SER A 214 -7.11 6.68 -9.84
N GLY A 215 -7.32 5.40 -10.16
CA GLY A 215 -6.68 4.72 -11.28
C GLY A 215 -7.08 3.25 -11.34
N GLY A 216 -6.83 2.56 -12.45
CA GLY A 216 -7.37 1.20 -12.66
C GLY A 216 -7.02 0.17 -11.57
N ALA A 217 -5.78 0.19 -11.08
CA ALA A 217 -5.36 -0.69 -9.98
C ALA A 217 -5.97 -0.27 -8.63
N GLN A 218 -6.18 1.02 -8.41
CA GLN A 218 -6.76 1.57 -7.17
C GLN A 218 -8.28 1.37 -7.12
N ASP A 219 -8.98 1.46 -8.27
CA ASP A 219 -10.41 1.13 -8.40
C ASP A 219 -10.69 -0.29 -7.91
N LYS A 220 -9.79 -1.23 -8.23
CA LYS A 220 -9.87 -2.61 -7.76
C LYS A 220 -9.77 -2.69 -6.24
N GLN A 221 -8.88 -1.91 -5.61
CA GLN A 221 -8.72 -1.90 -4.16
C GLN A 221 -9.97 -1.34 -3.45
N ILE A 222 -10.59 -0.28 -3.99
CA ILE A 222 -11.87 0.22 -3.47
C ILE A 222 -12.96 -0.83 -3.61
N LYS A 223 -13.04 -1.51 -4.76
CA LYS A 223 -14.02 -2.58 -4.97
C LYS A 223 -13.82 -3.73 -3.98
N GLU A 224 -12.58 -4.11 -3.69
CA GLU A 224 -12.25 -5.12 -2.68
C GLU A 224 -12.79 -4.71 -1.29
N LEU A 225 -12.62 -3.44 -0.89
CA LEU A 225 -13.17 -2.92 0.37
C LEU A 225 -14.71 -2.93 0.41
N ILE A 226 -15.38 -2.65 -0.72
CA ILE A 226 -16.84 -2.68 -0.82
C ILE A 226 -17.36 -4.13 -0.77
N GLU A 227 -16.71 -5.03 -1.50
CA GLU A 227 -17.05 -6.46 -1.53
C GLU A 227 -16.95 -7.10 -0.14
N LEU A 228 -15.95 -6.71 0.66
CA LEU A 228 -15.79 -7.14 2.04
C LEU A 228 -17.05 -6.85 2.87
N LEU A 229 -17.67 -5.69 2.72
CA LEU A 229 -18.87 -5.31 3.47
C LEU A 229 -20.11 -6.16 3.13
N ASN A 230 -20.10 -6.88 2.00
CA ASN A 230 -21.22 -7.71 1.56
C ASN A 230 -21.18 -9.15 2.10
N ILE A 231 -20.14 -9.51 2.85
CA ILE A 231 -19.97 -10.85 3.41
C ILE A 231 -20.91 -11.04 4.59
N ASP A 232 -21.68 -12.14 4.56
CA ASP A 232 -22.52 -12.52 5.69
C ASP A 232 -21.69 -13.18 6.78
N LEU A 233 -21.90 -12.74 8.01
CA LEU A 233 -21.06 -13.11 9.15
C LEU A 233 -21.89 -13.45 10.38
N PRO A 234 -21.37 -14.34 11.25
CA PRO A 234 -21.96 -14.61 12.56
C PRO A 234 -22.17 -13.34 13.37
N LYS A 235 -23.11 -13.39 14.32
CA LYS A 235 -23.52 -12.23 15.11
C LYS A 235 -22.39 -11.61 15.94
N ASN A 236 -21.38 -12.39 16.31
CA ASN A 236 -20.25 -11.93 17.11
C ASN A 236 -19.06 -11.42 16.28
N ILE A 237 -19.22 -11.30 14.95
CA ILE A 237 -18.13 -10.91 14.04
C ILE A 237 -18.50 -9.63 13.30
N PHE A 238 -17.57 -8.68 13.27
CA PHE A 238 -17.69 -7.41 12.58
C PHE A 238 -16.61 -7.26 11.50
N LEU A 239 -16.89 -6.40 10.52
CA LEU A 239 -15.96 -6.03 9.45
C LEU A 239 -15.74 -4.53 9.39
N ILE A 240 -14.49 -4.12 9.22
CA ILE A 240 -14.12 -2.74 8.98
C ILE A 240 -13.36 -2.65 7.65
N SER A 241 -13.92 -1.89 6.72
CA SER A 241 -13.21 -1.39 5.56
C SER A 241 -12.64 -0.03 5.91
N TYR A 242 -11.33 0.04 6.07
CA TYR A 242 -10.61 1.24 6.49
C TYR A 242 -9.88 1.86 5.29
N LEU A 243 -10.29 3.09 4.92
CA LEU A 243 -9.68 3.87 3.85
C LEU A 243 -8.99 5.11 4.42
N ASP A 244 -7.67 5.06 4.37
CA ASP A 244 -6.79 6.14 4.80
C ASP A 244 -6.34 7.04 3.64
N GLY A 245 -5.89 8.23 4.01
CA GLY A 245 -5.28 9.21 3.12
C GLY A 245 -6.31 10.14 2.47
N VAL A 246 -5.78 11.17 1.83
CA VAL A 246 -6.57 12.27 1.25
C VAL A 246 -7.56 11.83 0.17
N TYR A 247 -7.35 10.66 -0.46
CA TYR A 247 -8.32 10.10 -1.40
C TYR A 247 -9.64 9.71 -0.72
N SER A 248 -9.60 9.35 0.57
CA SER A 248 -10.80 9.11 1.38
C SER A 248 -11.74 10.32 1.35
N ASN A 249 -11.19 11.54 1.40
CA ASN A 249 -11.98 12.78 1.32
C ASN A 249 -12.70 12.93 -0.01
N TYR A 250 -12.05 12.54 -1.10
CA TYR A 250 -12.64 12.59 -2.43
C TYR A 250 -13.70 11.50 -2.61
N LEU A 251 -13.43 10.27 -2.16
CA LEU A 251 -14.40 9.20 -2.24
C LEU A 251 -15.62 9.46 -1.36
N LEU A 252 -15.42 9.99 -0.15
CA LEU A 252 -16.46 10.22 0.86
C LEU A 252 -17.01 11.65 0.84
N ASP A 253 -16.86 12.40 -0.26
CA ASP A 253 -17.54 13.68 -0.44
C ASP A 253 -19.04 13.44 -0.66
N LEU A 254 -19.73 13.17 0.44
CA LEU A 254 -21.12 12.76 0.55
C LEU A 254 -21.88 13.78 1.37
N THR A 255 -23.13 14.03 0.99
CA THR A 255 -24.08 14.80 1.78
C THR A 255 -24.92 13.90 2.69
N ASP A 256 -25.51 14.46 3.74
CA ASP A 256 -26.43 13.71 4.59
C ASP A 256 -27.62 13.13 3.81
N GLN A 257 -28.11 13.85 2.81
CA GLN A 257 -29.20 13.38 1.96
C GLN A 257 -28.80 12.15 1.14
N GLU A 258 -27.58 12.08 0.65
CA GLU A 258 -27.08 10.90 -0.07
C GLU A 258 -26.89 9.69 0.85
N ILE A 259 -26.43 9.91 2.09
CA ILE A 259 -26.32 8.84 3.10
C ILE A 259 -27.70 8.29 3.48
N ILE A 260 -28.69 9.18 3.67
CA ILE A 260 -30.06 8.81 4.01
C ILE A 260 -30.78 8.18 2.81
N ASN A 261 -30.58 8.72 1.61
CA ASN A 261 -31.20 8.27 0.37
C ASN A 261 -30.16 8.13 -0.76
N PRO A 262 -29.53 6.94 -0.91
CA PRO A 262 -28.48 6.73 -1.91
C PRO A 262 -28.99 6.86 -3.35
N GLU A 263 -30.31 6.81 -3.61
CA GLU A 263 -30.86 7.08 -4.93
C GLU A 263 -30.59 8.52 -5.41
N ALA A 264 -30.38 9.46 -4.48
CA ALA A 264 -29.97 10.83 -4.82
C ALA A 264 -28.62 10.88 -5.57
N ILE A 265 -27.74 9.91 -5.32
CA ILE A 265 -26.45 9.79 -6.04
C ILE A 265 -26.69 9.44 -7.51
N LYS A 266 -27.72 8.62 -7.81
CA LYS A 266 -28.01 8.21 -9.20
C LYS A 266 -28.45 9.37 -10.09
N GLN A 267 -29.10 10.36 -9.49
CA GLN A 267 -29.59 11.55 -10.20
C GLN A 267 -28.45 12.41 -10.74
N GLN A 268 -27.22 12.24 -10.25
CA GLN A 268 -26.02 12.96 -10.68
C GLN A 268 -25.26 12.31 -11.85
N ASN A 269 -25.88 11.34 -12.56
CA ASN A 269 -25.29 10.60 -13.69
C ASN A 269 -24.15 9.64 -13.28
N LEU A 270 -24.51 8.37 -13.01
CA LEU A 270 -23.62 7.26 -12.59
C LEU A 270 -22.46 6.90 -13.53
N LYS A 271 -22.22 7.64 -14.63
CA LYS A 271 -21.04 7.41 -15.49
C LYS A 271 -19.72 7.63 -14.73
N SER A 272 -19.74 8.39 -13.63
CA SER A 272 -18.59 8.51 -12.74
C SER A 272 -18.46 7.26 -11.86
N LYS A 273 -17.35 6.53 -12.02
CA LYS A 273 -16.99 5.36 -11.19
C LYS A 273 -17.02 5.66 -9.69
N VAL A 274 -16.64 6.88 -9.30
CA VAL A 274 -16.61 7.31 -7.90
C VAL A 274 -18.03 7.41 -7.33
N LEU A 275 -18.98 7.94 -8.12
CA LEU A 275 -20.40 7.99 -7.72
C LEU A 275 -20.97 6.58 -7.58
N GLN A 276 -20.60 5.65 -8.48
CA GLN A 276 -20.97 4.25 -8.35
C GLN A 276 -20.41 3.63 -7.06
N GLN A 277 -19.13 3.84 -6.76
CA GLN A 277 -18.50 3.34 -5.54
C GLN A 277 -19.17 3.90 -4.28
N ARG A 278 -19.46 5.21 -4.23
CA ARG A 278 -20.23 5.85 -3.13
C ARG A 278 -21.58 5.19 -2.90
N TYR A 279 -22.33 4.99 -3.99
CA TYR A 279 -23.63 4.35 -3.96
C TYR A 279 -23.54 2.91 -3.40
N GLU A 280 -22.57 2.13 -3.90
CA GLU A 280 -22.34 0.75 -3.45
C GLU A 280 -21.93 0.69 -1.97
N ILE A 281 -21.06 1.58 -1.49
CA ILE A 281 -20.69 1.68 -0.06
C ILE A 281 -21.94 1.83 0.81
N ILE A 282 -22.80 2.81 0.50
CA ILE A 282 -23.99 3.11 1.32
C ILE A 282 -24.97 1.95 1.28
N LEU A 283 -25.19 1.32 0.12
CA LEU A 283 -26.03 0.14 0.01
C LEU A 283 -25.52 -1.03 0.85
N SER A 284 -24.22 -1.31 0.77
CA SER A 284 -23.59 -2.39 1.53
C SER A 284 -23.71 -2.15 3.03
N LEU A 285 -23.48 -0.93 3.52
CA LEU A 285 -23.67 -0.57 4.93
C LEU A 285 -25.13 -0.65 5.37
N LYS A 286 -26.07 -0.24 4.51
CA LYS A 286 -27.50 -0.36 4.81
C LYS A 286 -27.93 -1.81 4.95
N LYS A 287 -27.42 -2.69 4.10
CA LYS A 287 -27.68 -4.14 4.12
C LYS A 287 -27.00 -4.84 5.29
N ASN A 288 -25.72 -4.56 5.54
CA ASN A 288 -24.92 -5.23 6.57
C ASN A 288 -24.63 -4.29 7.75
N LYS A 289 -25.39 -4.43 8.83
CA LYS A 289 -25.23 -3.63 10.05
C LYS A 289 -23.94 -3.92 10.84
N ARG A 290 -23.23 -5.00 10.52
CA ARG A 290 -21.95 -5.39 11.16
C ARG A 290 -20.73 -5.03 10.31
N GLY A 291 -20.95 -4.44 9.13
CA GLY A 291 -19.91 -3.86 8.29
C GLY A 291 -19.80 -2.36 8.53
N PHE A 292 -18.57 -1.84 8.59
CA PHE A 292 -18.26 -0.43 8.79
C PHE A 292 -17.32 0.06 7.70
N TRP A 293 -17.56 1.26 7.20
CA TRP A 293 -16.63 1.99 6.34
C TRP A 293 -16.12 3.19 7.13
N THR A 294 -14.80 3.30 7.30
CA THR A 294 -14.21 4.35 8.14
C THR A 294 -12.94 4.93 7.53
N ASN A 295 -12.69 6.20 7.82
CA ASN A 295 -11.36 6.79 7.80
C ASN A 295 -10.77 6.82 9.22
N THR A 296 -9.67 7.52 9.46
CA THR A 296 -9.00 7.62 10.77
C THR A 296 -9.96 8.09 11.87
N ALA A 297 -10.72 9.16 11.63
CA ALA A 297 -11.61 9.72 12.63
C ALA A 297 -12.79 8.79 12.94
N GLY A 298 -13.40 8.19 11.90
CA GLY A 298 -14.46 7.20 12.09
C GLY A 298 -13.98 5.94 12.79
N LEU A 299 -12.76 5.48 12.51
CA LEU A 299 -12.16 4.31 13.16
C LEU A 299 -11.92 4.58 14.65
N ILE A 300 -11.37 5.75 15.00
CA ILE A 300 -11.16 6.13 16.41
C ILE A 300 -12.48 6.15 17.17
N ASP A 301 -13.52 6.76 16.62
CA ASP A 301 -14.84 6.84 17.26
C ASP A 301 -15.46 5.44 17.44
N LEU A 302 -15.37 4.60 16.41
CA LEU A 302 -15.85 3.22 16.43
C LEU A 302 -15.13 2.36 17.48
N LEU A 303 -13.80 2.43 17.54
CA LEU A 303 -13.00 1.62 18.47
C LEU A 303 -13.22 2.04 19.94
N LYS A 304 -13.52 3.32 20.22
CA LYS A 304 -13.92 3.77 21.55
C LYS A 304 -15.26 3.16 21.97
N ASP A 305 -16.27 3.26 21.12
CA ASP A 305 -17.61 2.68 21.39
C ASP A 305 -17.59 1.14 21.53
N PHE A 306 -16.56 0.46 21.00
CA PHE A 306 -16.34 -0.97 21.21
C PHE A 306 -15.90 -1.30 22.64
N ILE A 307 -15.04 -0.49 23.24
CA ILE A 307 -14.48 -0.77 24.58
C ILE A 307 -15.30 -0.16 25.72
N GLU A 308 -16.15 0.83 25.42
CA GLU A 308 -17.14 1.43 26.32
C GLU A 308 -18.46 0.60 26.44
#